data_AF-A0A938N5L3-F1
#
_entry.id   AF-A0A938N5L3-F1
#
_cell.length_a   1.000
_cell.length_b   1.000
_cell.length_c   1.000
_cell.angle_alpha   90.00
_cell.angle_beta   90.00
_cell.angle_gamma   90.00
#
_symmetry.space_group_name_H-M   'P 1'
#
loop_
_entity.id
_entity.type
_entity.pdbx_description
1 polymer ?
#
loop_
_entity_poly.entity_id
_entity_poly.type
_entity_poly.pdbx_seq_one_letter_code
_entity_poly.pdbx_strand_id
1 'polypeptide(L)'
;MNPRPDRLVAPLAGVCVLSLLLAAGASARPAPAGTDTPATHDTVEVVAGRTDGSLAIAGTRDIAPRSEWWALVGNERQAPPDIAMGDEDVIRQIIDEGKFNNHVMTHLRHLSEGVGPRLTGSTRQQRFAEWARDQFISWGLDARLDQWGDIGLRFDRGPSSGKVFAGRPARGEGGMTVTEYDHARDMVITTLAWGKGTDGPTRGHVVREPTTEEEWAAVKDDLKGAWVLLRPSPIQGQRGVRNLTGERTRQRAEARKRQADEPKPLDELPIRERMLYAGAHGFITASRDGRDRVWTGSAPGWRDLTLGTISQDAEVIVRQSDYDFINSRLADHEPIQVEFDLQNTFSAGPDGGRVPVYNVIADLKGSEKPDEYVIVSGHMDSWDGPGSMGTTDNGTGSAVTLEAARILAAAGVRPRRTIRFILWSGEEQGLLGSRGYVRDHKDTLDKTSAMLNDDGGTNYQGGIPCTDAMVPIFAAATAPTSTAFPELPVRVRATGERIRATGSSDHASFLAVGVPGFYWDEIGRADYGWGWHTQHDRIDLAIPEYLIQSSTNSAIVSYNLASLADMLPRPPAPSEDERPQGRPRREGEAPPAQPPATPATP
;
A
#
# COMPACT_ATOMS: atom_id res chain seq x y z
N MET A 1 -1.70 59.70 -37.61
CA MET A 1 -2.94 59.10 -38.12
C MET A 1 -3.44 58.13 -37.06
N ASN A 2 -4.50 58.55 -36.37
CA ASN A 2 -5.38 57.76 -35.50
C ASN A 2 -6.23 56.80 -36.39
N PRO A 3 -7.06 55.85 -35.88
CA PRO A 3 -7.37 55.55 -34.46
C PRO A 3 -7.62 54.04 -34.15
N ARG A 4 -7.94 53.75 -32.87
CA ARG A 4 -8.85 52.66 -32.40
C ARG A 4 -10.32 52.95 -32.90
N PRO A 5 -11.47 52.34 -32.51
CA PRO A 5 -11.73 51.37 -31.42
C PRO A 5 -12.90 50.34 -31.63
N ASP A 6 -13.09 49.52 -30.59
CA ASP A 6 -14.33 48.96 -29.99
C ASP A 6 -15.43 48.28 -30.83
N ARG A 7 -15.84 47.07 -30.39
CA ARG A 7 -17.10 46.87 -29.65
C ARG A 7 -17.24 45.49 -28.99
N LEU A 8 -17.85 45.53 -27.79
CA LEU A 8 -18.43 44.44 -26.98
C LEU A 8 -19.27 43.46 -27.83
N VAL A 9 -19.45 42.19 -27.46
CA VAL A 9 -20.43 41.68 -26.47
C VAL A 9 -20.09 40.21 -26.11
N ALA A 10 -20.21 39.84 -24.82
CA ALA A 10 -20.40 38.48 -24.33
C ALA A 10 -21.84 38.33 -23.80
N PRO A 11 -22.36 37.16 -23.36
CA PRO A 11 -22.06 35.75 -23.67
C PRO A 11 -23.35 35.01 -24.11
N LEU A 12 -23.26 33.74 -24.56
CA LEU A 12 -24.41 32.83 -24.51
C LEU A 12 -23.94 31.42 -24.14
N ALA A 13 -24.44 30.97 -23.00
CA ALA A 13 -24.34 29.63 -22.48
C ALA A 13 -25.02 28.63 -23.43
N GLY A 14 -24.45 27.43 -23.52
CA GLY A 14 -25.01 26.32 -24.28
C GLY A 14 -24.32 25.02 -23.89
N VAL A 15 -24.71 24.48 -22.74
CA VAL A 15 -24.39 23.11 -22.32
C VAL A 15 -25.14 22.16 -23.26
N CYS A 16 -24.42 21.39 -24.09
CA CYS A 16 -24.98 20.26 -24.82
C CYS A 16 -24.64 18.95 -24.07
N VAL A 17 -25.62 18.43 -23.35
CA VAL A 17 -25.69 17.03 -22.94
C VAL A 17 -26.17 16.23 -24.14
N LEU A 18 -25.33 15.34 -24.67
CA LEU A 18 -25.71 14.41 -25.73
C LEU A 18 -25.89 13.01 -25.11
N SER A 19 -27.15 12.65 -24.86
CA SER A 19 -27.58 11.30 -24.53
C SER A 19 -27.61 10.46 -25.81
N LEU A 20 -26.84 9.37 -25.87
CA LEU A 20 -26.92 8.37 -26.93
C LEU A 20 -27.55 7.09 -26.37
N LEU A 21 -28.81 6.88 -26.75
CA LEU A 21 -29.52 5.61 -26.70
C LEU A 21 -29.00 4.70 -27.80
N LEU A 22 -28.64 3.46 -27.46
CA LEU A 22 -28.61 2.34 -28.40
C LEU A 22 -29.09 1.08 -27.68
N ALA A 23 -30.25 0.61 -28.13
CA ALA A 23 -30.83 -0.66 -27.77
C ALA A 23 -30.44 -1.73 -28.80
N ALA A 24 -30.10 -2.93 -28.34
CA ALA A 24 -30.66 -4.20 -28.83
C ALA A 24 -29.87 -5.42 -28.27
N GLY A 25 -30.59 -6.48 -27.91
CA GLY A 25 -30.06 -7.85 -27.95
C GLY A 25 -30.24 -8.67 -26.68
N ALA A 26 -31.45 -9.17 -26.42
CA ALA A 26 -31.75 -10.12 -25.35
C ALA A 26 -31.23 -11.54 -25.66
N SER A 27 -30.70 -12.23 -24.65
CA SER A 27 -30.71 -13.70 -24.54
C SER A 27 -30.75 -14.09 -23.07
N ALA A 28 -31.80 -14.80 -22.68
CA ALA A 28 -32.15 -15.13 -21.30
C ALA A 28 -31.57 -16.48 -20.85
N ARG A 29 -31.04 -16.55 -19.62
CA ARG A 29 -30.95 -17.75 -18.76
C ARG A 29 -30.92 -17.33 -17.27
N PRO A 30 -31.34 -18.21 -16.33
CA PRO A 30 -32.15 -17.83 -15.17
C PRO A 30 -31.34 -17.39 -13.94
N ALA A 31 -31.93 -16.49 -13.15
CA ALA A 31 -31.40 -15.99 -11.88
C ALA A 31 -31.61 -16.99 -10.72
N PRO A 32 -30.66 -17.11 -9.78
CA PRO A 32 -30.95 -17.56 -8.43
C PRO A 32 -31.39 -16.37 -7.55
N ALA A 33 -32.28 -16.68 -6.61
CA ALA A 33 -32.99 -15.73 -5.78
C ALA A 33 -32.13 -15.11 -4.66
N GLY A 34 -32.33 -13.80 -4.46
CA GLY A 34 -32.35 -13.14 -3.15
C GLY A 34 -31.02 -12.88 -2.45
N THR A 35 -30.52 -11.64 -2.58
CA THR A 35 -29.87 -10.88 -1.49
C THR A 35 -29.91 -9.39 -1.84
N ASP A 36 -30.27 -8.60 -0.84
CA ASP A 36 -30.26 -7.13 -0.70
C ASP A 36 -29.68 -6.27 -1.82
N THR A 37 -30.50 -5.34 -2.28
CA THR A 37 -30.14 -4.18 -3.09
C THR A 37 -29.06 -3.36 -2.37
N PRO A 38 -27.92 -3.01 -3.00
CA PRO A 38 -27.03 -2.01 -2.44
C PRO A 38 -27.74 -0.66 -2.48
N ALA A 39 -27.78 0.03 -1.34
CA ALA A 39 -28.19 1.43 -1.30
C ALA A 39 -27.31 2.22 -2.29
N THR A 40 -27.97 2.96 -3.18
CA THR A 40 -27.31 4.00 -3.97
C THR A 40 -26.81 5.05 -2.99
N HIS A 41 -25.53 5.02 -2.65
CA HIS A 41 -24.90 6.10 -1.90
C HIS A 41 -24.80 7.30 -2.84
N ASP A 42 -25.61 8.32 -2.58
CA ASP A 42 -25.51 9.61 -3.26
C ASP A 42 -24.10 10.18 -3.04
N THR A 43 -23.46 10.65 -4.12
CA THR A 43 -22.12 11.23 -4.09
C THR A 43 -22.14 12.58 -3.39
N VAL A 44 -21.27 12.79 -2.41
CA VAL A 44 -21.07 14.11 -1.78
C VAL A 44 -20.36 15.02 -2.78
N GLU A 45 -20.92 16.18 -3.09
CA GLU A 45 -20.34 17.11 -4.05
C GLU A 45 -19.09 17.80 -3.47
N VAL A 46 -17.95 17.65 -4.16
CA VAL A 46 -16.66 18.26 -3.81
C VAL A 46 -16.33 19.38 -4.80
N VAL A 47 -15.97 20.54 -4.28
CA VAL A 47 -15.63 21.75 -5.06
C VAL A 47 -14.20 22.21 -4.77
N ALA A 48 -13.64 23.04 -5.66
CA ALA A 48 -12.33 23.65 -5.45
C ALA A 48 -12.35 24.60 -4.24
N GLY A 49 -11.34 24.47 -3.38
CA GLY A 49 -11.13 25.30 -2.19
C GLY A 49 -10.53 26.68 -2.51
N ARG A 50 -10.04 27.36 -1.47
CA ARG A 50 -9.97 28.83 -1.42
C ARG A 50 -8.97 29.52 -2.35
N THR A 51 -8.02 28.84 -3.01
CA THR A 51 -7.17 29.34 -4.15
C THR A 51 -5.88 28.51 -4.39
N ASP A 52 -5.59 27.49 -3.58
CA ASP A 52 -4.29 26.80 -3.50
C ASP A 52 -4.31 25.30 -3.87
N GLY A 53 -5.41 24.82 -4.46
CA GLY A 53 -5.60 23.39 -4.76
C GLY A 53 -6.23 22.59 -3.62
N SER A 54 -6.59 23.23 -2.50
CA SER A 54 -7.48 22.69 -1.47
C SER A 54 -8.82 22.23 -2.03
N LEU A 55 -9.50 21.35 -1.29
CA LEU A 55 -10.85 20.88 -1.59
C LEU A 55 -11.83 21.34 -0.52
N ALA A 56 -13.09 21.45 -0.91
CA ALA A 56 -14.20 21.74 -0.02
C ALA A 56 -15.41 20.85 -0.32
N ILE A 57 -16.17 20.48 0.70
CA ILE A 57 -17.50 19.87 0.53
C ILE A 57 -18.53 20.97 0.27
N ALA A 58 -19.38 20.78 -0.74
CA ALA A 58 -20.47 21.71 -1.03
C ALA A 58 -21.46 21.80 0.14
N GLY A 59 -21.84 23.02 0.53
CA GLY A 59 -22.79 23.27 1.63
C GLY A 59 -22.60 24.62 2.30
N THR A 60 -23.49 24.94 3.25
CA THR A 60 -23.35 26.12 4.11
C THR A 60 -22.23 25.89 5.13
N ARG A 61 -21.54 26.97 5.53
CA ARG A 61 -20.54 26.95 6.62
C ARG A 61 -21.16 26.97 8.02
N ASP A 62 -22.48 26.83 8.12
CA ASP A 62 -23.16 26.77 9.41
C ASP A 62 -22.88 25.40 10.05
N ILE A 63 -22.00 25.40 11.05
CA ILE A 63 -21.64 24.20 11.80
C ILE A 63 -22.63 24.02 12.95
N ALA A 64 -23.27 22.84 12.99
CA ALA A 64 -24.31 22.53 13.95
C ALA A 64 -23.84 22.74 15.42
N PRO A 65 -24.68 23.33 16.29
CA PRO A 65 -24.40 23.44 17.71
C PRO A 65 -24.38 22.05 18.38
N ARG A 66 -23.77 21.93 19.57
CA ARG A 66 -23.67 20.64 20.30
C ARG A 66 -25.02 19.98 20.55
N SER A 67 -26.08 20.77 20.74
CA SER A 67 -27.45 20.27 20.93
C SER A 67 -27.98 19.46 19.74
N GLU A 68 -27.39 19.61 18.55
CA GLU A 68 -27.76 18.88 17.35
C GLU A 68 -26.80 17.73 17.03
N TRP A 69 -25.69 17.61 17.78
CA TRP A 69 -24.74 16.54 17.57
C TRP A 69 -25.36 15.18 17.89
N TRP A 70 -24.94 14.15 17.16
CA TRP A 70 -25.45 12.79 17.32
C TRP A 70 -24.38 11.75 17.02
N ALA A 71 -24.48 10.60 17.68
CA ALA A 71 -23.59 9.46 17.52
C ALA A 71 -24.34 8.29 16.87
N LEU A 72 -23.59 7.45 16.14
CA LEU A 72 -24.10 6.19 15.60
C LEU A 72 -23.48 5.03 16.41
N VAL A 73 -24.26 4.36 17.25
CA VAL A 73 -23.81 3.20 18.03
C VAL A 73 -24.51 1.95 17.50
N GLY A 74 -23.73 1.00 17.00
CA GLY A 74 -24.29 -0.10 16.21
C GLY A 74 -25.05 0.45 15.00
N ASN A 75 -26.36 0.26 14.95
CA ASN A 75 -27.22 0.81 13.89
C ASN A 75 -28.16 1.91 14.40
N GLU A 76 -27.97 2.38 15.62
CA GLU A 76 -28.88 3.32 16.28
C GLU A 76 -28.25 4.70 16.38
N ARG A 77 -29.00 5.71 15.90
CA ARG A 77 -28.68 7.12 16.10
C ARG A 77 -29.13 7.54 17.49
N GLN A 78 -28.23 8.15 18.25
CA GLN A 78 -28.50 8.60 19.61
C GLN A 78 -27.83 9.95 19.91
N ALA A 79 -28.28 10.62 20.97
CA ALA A 79 -27.60 11.80 21.49
C ALA A 79 -26.20 11.42 22.02
N PRO A 80 -25.19 12.30 21.88
CA PRO A 80 -23.86 12.05 22.44
C PRO A 80 -23.95 11.94 23.97
N PRO A 81 -23.29 10.94 24.57
CA PRO A 81 -23.15 10.87 26.02
C PRO A 81 -22.53 12.14 26.60
N ASP A 82 -22.92 12.51 27.81
CA ASP A 82 -22.39 13.68 28.52
C ASP A 82 -21.01 13.39 29.10
N ILE A 83 -20.02 13.28 28.21
CA ILE A 83 -18.60 13.11 28.53
C ILE A 83 -17.90 14.38 28.07
N ALA A 84 -17.09 14.97 28.96
CA ALA A 84 -16.28 16.14 28.65
C ALA A 84 -15.25 15.78 27.58
N MET A 85 -15.34 16.47 26.43
CA MET A 85 -14.49 16.31 25.27
C MET A 85 -13.66 17.59 25.03
N GLY A 86 -13.08 17.73 23.84
CA GLY A 86 -12.43 18.98 23.45
C GLY A 86 -13.38 20.18 23.47
N ASP A 87 -12.81 21.37 23.57
CA ASP A 87 -13.56 22.63 23.49
C ASP A 87 -14.42 22.69 22.22
N GLU A 88 -15.70 23.04 22.36
CA GLU A 88 -16.66 23.01 21.26
C GLU A 88 -16.32 24.00 20.14
N ASP A 89 -15.82 25.18 20.47
CA ASP A 89 -15.47 26.19 19.46
C ASP A 89 -14.23 25.75 18.68
N VAL A 90 -13.29 25.10 19.36
CA VAL A 90 -12.14 24.44 18.70
C VAL A 90 -12.61 23.30 17.79
N ILE A 91 -13.57 22.46 18.22
CA ILE A 91 -14.13 21.40 17.36
C ILE A 91 -14.81 22.01 16.12
N ARG A 92 -15.54 23.13 16.26
CA ARG A 92 -16.11 23.85 15.11
C ARG A 92 -15.02 24.38 14.18
N GLN A 93 -13.91 24.89 14.70
CA GLN A 93 -12.77 25.32 13.87
C GLN A 93 -12.13 24.15 13.11
N ILE A 94 -11.97 23.00 13.77
CA ILE A 94 -11.50 21.76 13.12
C ILE A 94 -12.45 21.34 11.99
N ILE A 95 -13.76 21.42 12.20
CA ILE A 95 -14.77 21.11 11.17
C ILE A 95 -14.71 22.12 10.01
N ASP A 96 -14.60 23.44 10.27
CA ASP A 96 -14.51 24.44 9.19
C ASP A 96 -13.26 24.21 8.34
N GLU A 97 -12.11 24.03 9.00
CA GLU A 97 -10.83 23.79 8.33
C GLU A 97 -10.86 22.47 7.54
N GLY A 98 -11.34 21.40 8.17
CA GLY A 98 -11.41 20.07 7.57
C GLY A 98 -12.44 19.96 6.44
N LYS A 99 -13.53 20.74 6.43
CA LYS A 99 -14.54 20.69 5.36
C LYS A 99 -14.29 21.68 4.23
N PHE A 100 -13.67 22.82 4.51
CA PHE A 100 -13.64 23.93 3.56
C PHE A 100 -12.24 24.44 3.21
N ASN A 101 -11.19 23.88 3.83
CA ASN A 101 -9.80 24.14 3.49
C ASN A 101 -8.97 22.86 3.60
N ASN A 102 -9.47 21.75 3.06
CA ASN A 102 -8.85 20.44 3.22
C ASN A 102 -7.77 20.20 2.16
N HIS A 103 -6.58 19.75 2.57
CA HIS A 103 -5.41 19.55 1.70
C HIS A 103 -5.06 18.05 1.50
N VAL A 104 -5.91 17.12 1.93
CA VAL A 104 -5.63 15.66 1.86
C VAL A 104 -5.26 15.18 0.46
N MET A 105 -5.95 15.66 -0.57
CA MET A 105 -5.66 15.27 -1.96
C MET A 105 -4.36 15.90 -2.48
N THR A 106 -3.93 17.04 -1.94
CA THR A 106 -2.63 17.63 -2.25
C THR A 106 -1.51 16.76 -1.69
N HIS A 107 -1.64 16.31 -0.44
CA HIS A 107 -0.70 15.37 0.16
C HIS A 107 -0.68 14.04 -0.61
N LEU A 108 -1.85 13.48 -0.93
CA LEU A 108 -1.94 12.22 -1.66
C LEU A 108 -1.31 12.30 -3.05
N ARG A 109 -1.57 13.36 -3.83
CA ARG A 109 -0.91 13.55 -5.14
C ARG A 109 0.60 13.68 -5.01
N HIS A 110 1.09 14.36 -3.96
CA HIS A 110 2.53 14.42 -3.70
C HIS A 110 3.10 13.01 -3.46
N LEU A 111 2.48 12.19 -2.61
CA LEU A 111 2.90 10.79 -2.41
C LEU A 111 2.81 9.97 -3.70
N SER A 112 1.65 9.96 -4.34
CA SER A 112 1.33 9.02 -5.40
C SER A 112 1.94 9.39 -6.75
N GLU A 113 1.88 10.66 -7.13
CA GLU A 113 2.32 11.13 -8.44
C GLU A 113 3.72 11.76 -8.37
N GLY A 114 4.04 12.45 -7.27
CA GLY A 114 5.32 13.11 -7.06
C GLY A 114 6.43 12.16 -6.61
N VAL A 115 6.18 11.34 -5.58
CA VAL A 115 7.13 10.34 -5.07
C VAL A 115 6.96 9.01 -5.81
N GLY A 116 5.71 8.57 -5.97
CA GLY A 116 5.38 7.25 -6.50
C GLY A 116 5.51 6.14 -5.47
N PRO A 117 5.67 4.88 -5.93
CA PRO A 117 5.80 3.75 -5.03
C PRO A 117 7.06 3.86 -4.17
N ARG A 118 6.94 3.43 -2.91
CA ARG A 118 7.86 3.79 -1.83
C ARG A 118 8.15 2.60 -0.94
N LEU A 119 8.76 1.57 -1.53
CA LEU A 119 9.19 0.36 -0.86
C LEU A 119 10.11 0.65 0.34
N THR A 120 10.00 -0.17 1.39
CA THR A 120 10.85 -0.06 2.58
C THR A 120 12.34 -0.05 2.27
N GLY A 121 13.03 0.99 2.75
CA GLY A 121 14.46 1.24 2.56
C GLY A 121 14.85 1.71 1.16
N SER A 122 13.89 1.95 0.26
CA SER A 122 14.13 2.59 -1.05
C SER A 122 14.50 4.06 -0.91
N THR A 123 15.08 4.64 -1.97
CA THR A 123 15.36 6.08 -2.02
C THR A 123 14.08 6.90 -2.00
N ARG A 124 13.01 6.41 -2.64
CA ARG A 124 11.71 7.09 -2.66
C ARG A 124 11.07 7.16 -1.28
N GLN A 125 11.09 6.06 -0.52
CA GLN A 125 10.59 6.07 0.85
C GLN A 125 11.39 7.03 1.73
N GLN A 126 12.73 6.99 1.67
CA GLN A 126 13.56 7.89 2.49
C GLN A 126 13.26 9.37 2.18
N ARG A 127 13.20 9.73 0.90
CA ARG A 127 12.87 11.09 0.47
C ARG A 127 11.50 11.53 0.98
N PHE A 128 10.51 10.64 0.93
CA PHE A 128 9.20 10.93 1.46
C PHE A 128 9.21 11.12 2.97
N ALA A 129 9.94 10.27 3.71
CA ALA A 129 10.06 10.37 5.16
C ALA A 129 10.66 11.73 5.58
N GLU A 130 11.72 12.16 4.89
CA GLU A 130 12.36 13.47 5.09
C GLU A 130 11.40 14.62 4.77
N TRP A 131 10.68 14.54 3.65
CA TRP A 131 9.68 15.54 3.27
C TRP A 131 8.53 15.63 4.29
N ALA A 132 7.99 14.49 4.74
CA ALA A 132 6.89 14.45 5.71
C ALA A 132 7.31 15.04 7.05
N ARG A 133 8.52 14.71 7.54
CA ARG A 133 9.11 15.36 8.73
C ARG A 133 9.14 16.88 8.56
N ASP A 134 9.64 17.36 7.42
CA ASP A 134 9.77 18.79 7.18
C ASP A 134 8.40 19.49 7.04
N GLN A 135 7.38 18.81 6.50
CA GLN A 135 5.99 19.30 6.52
C GLN A 135 5.48 19.47 7.95
N PHE A 136 5.63 18.45 8.80
CA PHE A 136 5.21 18.55 10.20
C PHE A 136 5.92 19.71 10.94
N ILE A 137 7.23 19.88 10.72
CA ILE A 137 7.99 21.02 11.28
C ILE A 137 7.42 22.35 10.77
N SER A 138 7.08 22.44 9.48
CA SER A 138 6.52 23.67 8.90
C SER A 138 5.16 24.07 9.50
N TRP A 139 4.41 23.09 10.04
CA TRP A 139 3.16 23.32 10.78
C TRP A 139 3.37 23.55 12.29
N GLY A 140 4.63 23.59 12.75
CA GLY A 140 4.99 23.88 14.13
C GLY A 140 5.01 22.67 15.07
N LEU A 141 5.00 21.45 14.54
CA LEU A 141 5.11 20.22 15.34
C LEU A 141 6.58 19.85 15.60
N ASP A 142 6.84 19.15 16.70
CA ASP A 142 8.15 18.54 16.98
C ASP A 142 8.28 17.22 16.22
N ALA A 143 8.98 17.23 15.08
CA ALA A 143 9.08 16.07 14.19
C ALA A 143 10.50 15.54 13.98
N ARG A 144 10.62 14.22 13.86
CA ARG A 144 11.89 13.49 13.73
C ARG A 144 11.74 12.20 12.93
N LEU A 145 12.87 11.70 12.43
CA LEU A 145 12.99 10.33 11.93
C LEU A 145 13.39 9.42 13.09
N ASP A 146 12.66 8.33 13.28
CA ASP A 146 12.85 7.36 14.35
C ASP A 146 13.36 6.05 13.77
N GLN A 147 14.66 5.78 13.95
CA GLN A 147 15.28 4.57 13.41
C GLN A 147 14.90 3.35 14.24
N TRP A 148 14.21 2.40 13.62
CA TRP A 148 13.80 1.15 14.27
C TRP A 148 14.61 -0.07 13.80
N GLY A 149 15.49 0.10 12.81
CA GLY A 149 16.36 -0.98 12.35
C GLY A 149 17.11 -0.66 11.07
N ASP A 150 17.52 -1.73 10.39
CA ASP A 150 18.23 -1.71 9.12
C ASP A 150 17.84 -2.91 8.22
N ILE A 151 18.21 -2.81 6.95
CA ILE A 151 18.04 -3.83 5.91
C ILE A 151 19.34 -4.00 5.11
N GLY A 152 19.55 -5.15 4.47
CA GLY A 152 20.82 -5.52 3.85
C GLY A 152 21.19 -4.62 2.68
N LEU A 153 20.26 -4.40 1.75
CA LEU A 153 20.46 -3.56 0.57
C LEU A 153 19.25 -2.68 0.29
N ARG A 154 19.54 -1.49 -0.21
CA ARG A 154 18.55 -0.62 -0.83
C ARG A 154 18.25 -1.18 -2.21
N PHE A 155 16.96 -1.20 -2.53
CA PHE A 155 16.44 -1.55 -3.84
C PHE A 155 15.61 -0.39 -4.36
N ASP A 156 15.94 0.08 -5.55
CA ASP A 156 15.15 1.05 -6.29
C ASP A 156 14.77 0.44 -7.64
N ARG A 157 13.46 0.22 -7.82
CA ARG A 157 12.90 -0.20 -9.10
C ARG A 157 12.86 0.98 -10.07
N GLY A 158 13.61 0.87 -11.16
CA GLY A 158 13.54 1.81 -12.27
C GLY A 158 12.43 1.48 -13.26
N PRO A 159 12.40 2.17 -14.42
CA PRO A 159 11.51 1.86 -15.52
C PRO A 159 11.55 0.36 -15.86
N SER A 160 10.36 -0.23 -16.02
CA SER A 160 10.19 -1.63 -16.34
C SER A 160 9.21 -1.77 -17.50
N SER A 161 9.57 -2.50 -18.55
CA SER A 161 8.71 -2.75 -19.69
C SER A 161 8.82 -4.20 -20.19
N GLY A 162 7.72 -4.70 -20.75
CA GLY A 162 7.66 -5.99 -21.40
C GLY A 162 6.93 -5.86 -22.74
N LYS A 163 7.48 -6.45 -23.80
CA LYS A 163 6.92 -6.38 -25.16
C LYS A 163 6.93 -7.76 -25.80
N VAL A 164 5.96 -7.99 -26.67
CA VAL A 164 5.88 -9.19 -27.51
C VAL A 164 6.04 -8.80 -28.97
N PHE A 165 6.81 -9.58 -29.70
CA PHE A 165 7.04 -9.43 -31.13
C PHE A 165 6.64 -10.71 -31.86
N ALA A 166 5.79 -10.55 -32.88
CA ALA A 166 5.34 -11.67 -33.71
C ALA A 166 6.18 -11.74 -34.98
N GLY A 167 6.66 -12.93 -35.30
CA GLY A 167 7.43 -13.18 -36.50
C GLY A 167 6.52 -13.35 -37.71
N ARG A 168 6.90 -12.74 -38.84
CA ARG A 168 6.30 -12.98 -40.15
C ARG A 168 7.36 -13.35 -41.18
N PRO A 169 7.01 -14.18 -42.17
CA PRO A 169 7.90 -14.42 -43.30
C PRO A 169 8.08 -13.12 -44.09
N ALA A 170 9.33 -12.81 -44.42
CA ALA A 170 9.71 -11.68 -45.24
C ALA A 170 10.77 -12.11 -46.26
N ARG A 171 10.95 -11.31 -47.31
CA ARG A 171 11.94 -11.57 -48.35
C ARG A 171 13.25 -10.86 -47.98
N GLY A 172 14.26 -11.64 -47.63
CA GLY A 172 15.61 -11.14 -47.33
C GLY A 172 16.40 -10.73 -48.58
N GLU A 173 17.55 -10.11 -48.36
CA GLU A 173 18.51 -9.82 -49.43
C GLU A 173 18.92 -11.13 -50.13
N GLY A 174 18.77 -11.15 -51.47
CA GLY A 174 19.00 -12.35 -52.28
C GLY A 174 17.76 -13.24 -52.50
N GLY A 175 16.58 -12.87 -51.98
CA GLY A 175 15.32 -13.58 -52.22
C GLY A 175 15.05 -14.78 -51.32
N MET A 176 15.85 -14.99 -50.27
CA MET A 176 15.61 -15.99 -49.24
C MET A 176 14.49 -15.55 -48.29
N THR A 177 13.75 -16.50 -47.69
CA THR A 177 12.78 -16.19 -46.64
C THR A 177 13.50 -15.97 -45.32
N VAL A 178 13.30 -14.80 -44.71
CA VAL A 178 13.75 -14.46 -43.35
C VAL A 178 12.54 -14.24 -42.47
N THR A 179 12.69 -14.40 -41.16
CA THR A 179 11.65 -14.02 -40.20
C THR A 179 11.92 -12.59 -39.72
N GLU A 180 11.03 -11.67 -40.06
CA GLU A 180 10.99 -10.33 -39.49
C GLU A 180 10.05 -10.31 -38.28
N TYR A 181 10.38 -9.52 -37.27
CA TYR A 181 9.60 -9.44 -36.03
C TYR A 181 8.99 -8.06 -35.88
N ASP A 182 7.67 -8.00 -35.93
CA ASP A 182 6.91 -6.76 -35.70
C ASP A 182 6.42 -6.71 -34.25
N HIS A 183 6.31 -5.50 -33.69
CA HIS A 183 5.71 -5.32 -32.36
C HIS A 183 4.25 -5.75 -32.39
N ALA A 184 3.89 -6.69 -31.51
CA ALA A 184 2.55 -7.25 -31.44
C ALA A 184 1.73 -6.64 -30.30
N ARG A 185 2.35 -6.47 -29.11
CA ARG A 185 1.70 -5.86 -27.95
C ARG A 185 2.71 -5.48 -26.87
N ASP A 186 2.31 -4.49 -26.06
CA ASP A 186 2.92 -4.24 -24.76
C ASP A 186 2.30 -5.15 -23.69
N MET A 187 3.10 -5.54 -22.71
CA MET A 187 2.69 -6.36 -21.57
C MET A 187 2.60 -5.54 -20.30
N VAL A 188 1.67 -5.92 -19.42
CA VAL A 188 1.69 -5.47 -18.03
C VAL A 188 2.47 -6.50 -17.22
N ILE A 189 3.49 -6.02 -16.52
CA ILE A 189 4.48 -6.87 -15.87
C ILE A 189 4.75 -6.43 -14.42
N THR A 190 5.25 -7.35 -13.62
CA THR A 190 5.96 -7.04 -12.38
C THR A 190 7.10 -8.04 -12.15
N THR A 191 7.95 -7.76 -11.16
CA THR A 191 8.91 -8.69 -10.60
C THR A 191 8.86 -8.61 -9.08
N LEU A 192 9.41 -9.61 -8.39
CA LEU A 192 9.68 -9.44 -6.97
C LEU A 192 10.60 -8.22 -6.74
N ALA A 193 10.28 -7.42 -5.73
CA ALA A 193 11.17 -6.42 -5.18
C ALA A 193 12.45 -7.09 -4.66
N TRP A 194 13.59 -6.38 -4.71
CA TRP A 194 14.92 -6.96 -4.51
C TRP A 194 15.28 -8.10 -5.50
N GLY A 195 14.56 -8.21 -6.62
CA GLY A 195 14.86 -9.14 -7.71
C GLY A 195 15.82 -8.54 -8.74
N LYS A 196 16.55 -9.40 -9.45
CA LYS A 196 17.47 -8.98 -10.51
C LYS A 196 16.73 -8.29 -11.67
N GLY A 197 17.32 -7.21 -12.17
CA GLY A 197 16.89 -6.54 -13.40
C GLY A 197 17.50 -7.15 -14.68
N THR A 198 17.46 -6.40 -15.77
CA THR A 198 18.19 -6.69 -17.00
C THR A 198 19.20 -5.58 -17.28
N ASP A 199 20.25 -5.88 -18.03
CA ASP A 199 21.26 -4.90 -18.46
C ASP A 199 20.78 -4.15 -19.71
N GLY A 200 19.59 -3.56 -19.64
CA GLY A 200 18.85 -2.94 -20.74
C GLY A 200 17.85 -3.87 -21.43
N PRO A 201 17.25 -3.44 -22.56
CA PRO A 201 16.27 -4.22 -23.31
C PRO A 201 16.86 -5.55 -23.78
N THR A 202 16.31 -6.64 -23.24
CA THR A 202 16.79 -8.01 -23.50
C THR A 202 15.75 -8.78 -24.30
N ARG A 203 15.99 -8.88 -25.61
CA ARG A 203 15.10 -9.58 -26.56
C ARG A 203 15.56 -11.00 -26.82
N GLY A 204 14.64 -11.95 -26.78
CA GLY A 204 14.90 -13.36 -27.10
C GLY A 204 13.63 -14.09 -27.52
N HIS A 205 13.79 -15.25 -28.17
CA HIS A 205 12.65 -16.14 -28.41
C HIS A 205 12.17 -16.78 -27.11
N VAL A 206 10.98 -17.38 -27.14
CA VAL A 206 10.37 -17.99 -25.96
C VAL A 206 10.39 -19.50 -26.09
N VAL A 207 10.82 -20.17 -25.02
CA VAL A 207 10.84 -21.64 -24.92
C VAL A 207 9.93 -22.06 -23.76
N ARG A 208 9.09 -23.07 -23.95
CA ARG A 208 8.28 -23.64 -22.85
C ARG A 208 9.18 -24.37 -21.86
N GLU A 209 8.90 -24.26 -20.57
CA GLU A 209 9.58 -25.05 -19.54
C GLU A 209 9.56 -26.56 -19.90
N PRO A 210 10.73 -27.19 -20.18
CA PRO A 210 10.80 -28.64 -20.33
C PRO A 210 10.60 -29.31 -18.96
N THR A 211 9.78 -30.36 -18.94
CA THR A 211 9.43 -31.14 -17.76
C THR A 211 9.79 -32.62 -17.88
N THR A 212 10.11 -33.08 -19.10
CA THR A 212 10.57 -34.45 -19.39
C THR A 212 11.91 -34.45 -20.12
N GLU A 213 12.62 -35.58 -20.12
CA GLU A 213 13.89 -35.72 -20.85
C GLU A 213 13.72 -35.55 -22.36
N GLU A 214 12.56 -35.96 -22.90
CA GLU A 214 12.21 -35.76 -24.31
C GLU A 214 12.05 -34.28 -24.64
N GLU A 215 11.28 -33.55 -23.83
CA GLU A 215 11.11 -32.10 -23.97
C GLU A 215 12.45 -31.37 -23.82
N TRP A 216 13.27 -31.77 -22.85
CA TRP A 216 14.62 -31.21 -22.65
C TRP A 216 15.50 -31.43 -23.88
N ALA A 217 15.56 -32.67 -24.39
CA ALA A 217 16.37 -32.99 -25.57
C ALA A 217 15.94 -32.18 -26.80
N ALA A 218 14.65 -31.87 -26.92
CA ALA A 218 14.10 -31.09 -28.02
C ALA A 218 14.45 -29.59 -27.96
N VAL A 219 14.63 -29.01 -26.78
CA VAL A 219 14.78 -27.53 -26.63
C VAL A 219 16.11 -27.08 -26.04
N LYS A 220 16.96 -27.99 -25.54
CA LYS A 220 18.20 -27.64 -24.81
C LYS A 220 19.12 -26.68 -25.57
N ASP A 221 19.21 -26.82 -26.89
CA ASP A 221 20.09 -26.02 -27.74
C ASP A 221 19.50 -24.64 -28.02
N ASP A 222 18.17 -24.52 -27.91
CA ASP A 222 17.42 -23.27 -28.08
C ASP A 222 17.33 -22.46 -26.78
N LEU A 223 17.67 -23.00 -25.62
CA LEU A 223 17.54 -22.27 -24.35
C LEU A 223 18.51 -21.08 -24.21
N LYS A 224 19.64 -21.12 -24.92
CA LYS A 224 20.64 -20.04 -24.85
C LYS A 224 20.07 -18.76 -25.48
N GLY A 225 19.97 -17.70 -24.68
CA GLY A 225 19.36 -16.43 -25.10
C GLY A 225 17.83 -16.47 -25.20
N ALA A 226 17.18 -17.53 -24.70
CA ALA A 226 15.73 -17.61 -24.65
C ALA A 226 15.16 -17.01 -23.35
N TRP A 227 13.88 -16.66 -23.38
CA TRP A 227 13.07 -16.52 -22.18
C TRP A 227 12.25 -17.80 -21.95
N VAL A 228 12.30 -18.34 -20.74
CA VAL A 228 11.61 -19.61 -20.42
C VAL A 228 10.21 -19.33 -19.87
N LEU A 229 9.18 -19.80 -20.58
CA LEU A 229 7.79 -19.69 -20.15
C LEU A 229 7.45 -20.82 -19.15
N LEU A 230 7.40 -20.46 -17.88
CA LEU A 230 7.06 -21.35 -16.77
C LEU A 230 5.57 -21.57 -16.67
N ARG A 231 5.15 -22.78 -16.30
CA ARG A 231 3.74 -23.05 -16.01
C ARG A 231 3.27 -22.12 -14.86
N PRO A 232 2.18 -21.36 -15.03
CA PRO A 232 1.68 -20.47 -13.99
C PRO A 232 1.12 -21.28 -12.82
N SER A 233 1.14 -20.68 -11.64
CA SER A 233 0.52 -21.28 -10.45
C SER A 233 -0.98 -21.51 -10.68
N PRO A 234 -1.61 -22.51 -10.03
CA PRO A 234 -3.07 -22.56 -9.92
C PRO A 234 -3.63 -21.24 -9.36
N ILE A 235 -4.94 -21.00 -9.49
CA ILE A 235 -5.58 -19.83 -8.87
C ILE A 235 -5.42 -19.95 -7.35
N GLN A 236 -4.50 -19.18 -6.79
CA GLN A 236 -4.15 -19.22 -5.36
C GLN A 236 -4.16 -17.84 -4.71
N GLY A 237 -4.75 -16.84 -5.39
CA GLY A 237 -4.73 -15.45 -4.95
C GLY A 237 -3.32 -14.88 -4.77
N GLN A 238 -3.23 -13.67 -4.24
CA GLN A 238 -1.97 -12.96 -4.03
C GLN A 238 -0.95 -13.75 -3.21
N ARG A 239 -1.33 -14.28 -2.04
CA ARG A 239 -0.40 -15.04 -1.17
C ARG A 239 0.18 -16.26 -1.88
N GLY A 240 -0.61 -16.96 -2.70
CA GLY A 240 -0.13 -18.07 -3.49
C GLY A 240 0.90 -17.66 -4.55
N VAL A 241 0.62 -16.57 -5.29
CA VAL A 241 1.55 -16.04 -6.31
C VAL A 241 2.88 -15.61 -5.68
N ARG A 242 2.83 -14.85 -4.58
CA ARG A 242 4.04 -14.41 -3.85
C ARG A 242 4.83 -15.59 -3.32
N ASN A 243 4.17 -16.54 -2.66
CA ASN A 243 4.82 -17.71 -2.07
C ASN A 243 5.50 -18.58 -3.13
N LEU A 244 4.83 -18.84 -4.26
CA LEU A 244 5.40 -19.64 -5.34
C LEU A 244 6.65 -18.99 -5.92
N THR A 245 6.57 -17.70 -6.27
CA THR A 245 7.71 -17.00 -6.89
C THR A 245 8.89 -16.92 -5.93
N GLY A 246 8.63 -16.64 -4.65
CA GLY A 246 9.64 -16.65 -3.60
C GLY A 246 10.22 -18.04 -3.32
N GLU A 247 9.43 -19.11 -3.46
CA GLU A 247 9.90 -20.49 -3.37
C GLU A 247 10.78 -20.89 -4.55
N ARG A 248 10.37 -20.58 -5.79
CA ARG A 248 11.20 -20.78 -6.99
C ARG A 248 12.52 -20.05 -6.88
N THR A 249 12.51 -18.82 -6.37
CA THR A 249 13.74 -18.04 -6.16
C THR A 249 14.67 -18.74 -5.15
N ARG A 250 14.13 -19.25 -4.03
CA ARG A 250 14.90 -20.04 -3.04
C ARG A 250 15.47 -21.32 -3.64
N GLN A 251 14.64 -22.10 -4.33
CA GLN A 251 15.05 -23.35 -4.95
C GLN A 251 16.20 -23.16 -5.94
N ARG A 252 16.16 -22.07 -6.74
CA ARG A 252 17.22 -21.71 -7.69
C ARG A 252 18.51 -21.31 -6.99
N ALA A 253 18.42 -20.49 -5.93
CA ALA A 253 19.58 -20.12 -5.12
C ALA A 253 20.22 -21.35 -4.44
N GLU A 254 19.42 -22.25 -3.88
CA GLU A 254 19.87 -23.50 -3.29
C GLU A 254 20.51 -24.44 -4.32
N ALA A 255 19.94 -24.55 -5.52
CA ALA A 255 20.51 -25.35 -6.61
C ALA A 255 21.88 -24.82 -7.05
N ARG A 256 22.03 -23.50 -7.18
CA ARG A 256 23.33 -22.87 -7.48
C ARG A 256 24.34 -23.10 -6.37
N LYS A 257 23.92 -22.99 -5.11
CA LYS A 257 24.78 -23.28 -3.96
C LYS A 257 25.24 -24.74 -3.97
N ARG A 258 24.32 -25.70 -4.12
CA ARG A 258 24.66 -27.13 -4.22
C ARG A 258 25.65 -27.41 -5.34
N GLN A 259 25.41 -26.84 -6.52
CA GLN A 259 26.31 -27.04 -7.66
C GLN A 259 27.69 -26.39 -7.46
N ALA A 260 27.79 -25.32 -6.68
CA ALA A 260 29.07 -24.71 -6.32
C ALA A 260 29.83 -25.52 -5.26
N ASP A 261 29.12 -26.06 -4.27
CA ASP A 261 29.69 -26.86 -3.17
C ASP A 261 30.06 -28.28 -3.62
N GLU A 262 29.22 -28.92 -4.45
CA GLU A 262 29.39 -30.27 -4.99
C GLU A 262 29.05 -30.28 -6.49
N PRO A 263 30.02 -29.93 -7.37
CA PRO A 263 29.77 -29.84 -8.80
C PRO A 263 29.41 -31.19 -9.42
N LYS A 264 28.23 -31.27 -10.04
CA LYS A 264 27.79 -32.45 -10.82
C LYS A 264 27.74 -32.14 -12.33
N PRO A 265 27.95 -33.13 -13.20
CA PRO A 265 27.64 -32.99 -14.63
C PRO A 265 26.19 -32.50 -14.84
N LEU A 266 25.98 -31.65 -15.86
CA LEU A 266 24.65 -31.05 -16.09
C LEU A 266 23.56 -32.10 -16.36
N ASP A 267 23.89 -33.20 -17.02
CA ASP A 267 22.98 -34.32 -17.30
C ASP A 267 22.57 -35.09 -16.04
N GLU A 268 23.34 -35.02 -14.95
CA GLU A 268 22.97 -35.61 -13.66
C GLU A 268 22.04 -34.71 -12.83
N LEU A 269 21.88 -33.43 -13.20
CA LEU A 269 20.99 -32.51 -12.50
C LEU A 269 19.52 -32.73 -12.90
N PRO A 270 18.56 -32.46 -12.01
CA PRO A 270 17.15 -32.37 -12.39
C PRO A 270 16.95 -31.35 -13.51
N ILE A 271 16.04 -31.62 -14.47
CA ILE A 271 15.80 -30.76 -15.65
C ILE A 271 15.63 -29.27 -15.27
N ARG A 272 14.90 -29.00 -14.18
CA ARG A 272 14.69 -27.63 -13.68
C ARG A 272 15.99 -26.90 -13.31
N GLU A 273 16.97 -27.62 -12.78
CA GLU A 273 18.27 -27.07 -12.43
C GLU A 273 19.16 -26.93 -13.66
N ARG A 274 19.07 -27.85 -14.64
CA ARG A 274 19.79 -27.74 -15.92
C ARG A 274 19.50 -26.43 -16.63
N MET A 275 18.24 -25.98 -16.60
CA MET A 275 17.82 -24.69 -17.18
C MET A 275 18.60 -23.49 -16.64
N LEU A 276 19.04 -23.52 -15.37
CA LEU A 276 19.79 -22.43 -14.74
C LEU A 276 21.17 -22.21 -15.36
N TYR A 277 21.67 -23.22 -16.09
CA TYR A 277 22.98 -23.24 -16.72
C TYR A 277 22.90 -23.26 -18.26
N ALA A 278 21.69 -23.31 -18.83
CA ALA A 278 21.46 -23.37 -20.27
C ALA A 278 21.66 -22.02 -20.98
N GLY A 279 21.91 -20.93 -20.24
CA GLY A 279 22.15 -19.60 -20.78
C GLY A 279 20.88 -18.83 -21.18
N ALA A 280 19.73 -19.18 -20.59
CA ALA A 280 18.50 -18.41 -20.74
C ALA A 280 18.63 -17.00 -20.14
N HIS A 281 17.93 -16.02 -20.70
CA HIS A 281 17.86 -14.66 -20.17
C HIS A 281 17.10 -14.58 -18.85
N GLY A 282 16.07 -15.41 -18.70
CA GLY A 282 15.25 -15.44 -17.50
C GLY A 282 13.96 -16.22 -17.69
N PHE A 283 13.03 -16.01 -16.77
CA PHE A 283 11.81 -16.79 -16.64
C PHE A 283 10.57 -15.90 -16.72
N ILE A 284 9.51 -16.40 -17.34
CA ILE A 284 8.21 -15.73 -17.45
C ILE A 284 7.18 -16.62 -16.76
N THR A 285 6.35 -16.03 -15.90
CA THR A 285 5.18 -16.69 -15.33
C THR A 285 4.00 -15.72 -15.27
N ALA A 286 2.84 -16.18 -14.78
CA ALA A 286 1.64 -15.34 -14.72
C ALA A 286 0.99 -15.32 -13.34
N SER A 287 0.37 -14.20 -13.03
CA SER A 287 -0.58 -14.11 -11.91
C SER A 287 -1.93 -14.68 -12.33
N ARG A 288 -2.41 -15.70 -11.60
CA ARG A 288 -3.74 -16.29 -11.80
C ARG A 288 -4.66 -15.93 -10.66
N ASP A 289 -5.48 -14.89 -10.87
CA ASP A 289 -6.42 -14.40 -9.87
C ASP A 289 -7.83 -14.12 -10.42
N GLY A 290 -8.08 -14.42 -11.69
CA GLY A 290 -9.37 -14.22 -12.35
C GLY A 290 -9.72 -12.78 -12.67
N ARG A 291 -8.81 -11.82 -12.42
CA ARG A 291 -9.04 -10.38 -12.59
C ARG A 291 -7.98 -9.70 -13.49
N ASP A 292 -7.10 -10.48 -14.12
CA ASP A 292 -6.04 -10.04 -15.03
C ASP A 292 -5.07 -9.01 -14.41
N ARG A 293 -4.69 -9.25 -13.15
CA ARG A 293 -3.76 -8.39 -12.39
C ARG A 293 -2.41 -9.02 -12.20
N VAL A 294 -1.40 -8.19 -11.94
CA VAL A 294 -0.08 -8.63 -11.50
C VAL A 294 0.15 -8.24 -10.05
N TRP A 295 0.67 -9.18 -9.26
CA TRP A 295 0.91 -8.99 -7.84
C TRP A 295 2.40 -8.84 -7.56
N THR A 296 2.77 -7.73 -6.94
CA THR A 296 4.16 -7.50 -6.52
C THR A 296 4.38 -8.06 -5.13
N GLY A 297 5.58 -8.56 -4.84
CA GLY A 297 5.99 -9.07 -3.53
C GLY A 297 7.50 -8.93 -3.37
N SER A 298 8.09 -9.53 -2.32
CA SER A 298 9.52 -9.44 -2.05
C SER A 298 10.29 -10.70 -2.41
N ALA A 299 11.56 -10.53 -2.77
CA ALA A 299 12.51 -11.62 -2.82
C ALA A 299 12.68 -12.26 -1.42
N PRO A 300 12.93 -13.58 -1.36
CA PRO A 300 13.19 -14.26 -0.10
C PRO A 300 14.46 -13.73 0.56
N GLY A 301 14.45 -13.56 1.88
CA GLY A 301 15.63 -13.10 2.63
C GLY A 301 16.06 -11.67 2.34
N TRP A 302 15.20 -10.85 1.72
CA TRP A 302 15.50 -9.48 1.28
C TRP A 302 16.18 -8.61 2.35
N ARG A 303 15.83 -8.82 3.63
CA ARG A 303 16.38 -8.07 4.77
C ARG A 303 17.87 -8.27 4.98
N ASP A 304 18.45 -9.37 4.48
CA ASP A 304 19.85 -9.73 4.69
C ASP A 304 20.60 -9.95 3.38
N LEU A 305 20.04 -9.49 2.26
CA LEU A 305 20.72 -9.52 0.97
C LEU A 305 21.99 -8.68 1.00
N THR A 306 22.96 -9.14 0.22
CA THR A 306 24.21 -8.46 -0.13
C THR A 306 24.36 -8.54 -1.64
N LEU A 307 25.27 -7.75 -2.24
CA LEU A 307 25.46 -7.77 -3.69
C LEU A 307 25.82 -9.18 -4.21
N GLY A 308 26.49 -10.00 -3.38
CA GLY A 308 26.84 -11.37 -3.71
C GLY A 308 25.72 -12.40 -3.52
N THR A 309 24.62 -12.06 -2.85
CA THR A 309 23.52 -12.99 -2.54
C THR A 309 22.21 -12.67 -3.25
N ILE A 310 22.15 -11.60 -4.05
CA ILE A 310 21.01 -11.31 -4.92
C ILE A 310 20.84 -12.47 -5.92
N SER A 311 19.58 -12.84 -6.20
CA SER A 311 19.24 -13.81 -7.25
C SER A 311 19.94 -13.48 -8.56
N GLN A 312 20.50 -14.49 -9.23
CA GLN A 312 21.14 -14.31 -10.53
C GLN A 312 20.15 -14.37 -11.70
N ASP A 313 18.90 -14.71 -11.42
CA ASP A 313 17.87 -14.98 -12.42
C ASP A 313 16.81 -13.88 -12.41
N ALA A 314 16.51 -13.33 -13.60
CA ALA A 314 15.33 -12.50 -13.80
C ALA A 314 14.08 -13.41 -13.88
N GLU A 315 13.05 -13.12 -13.09
CA GLU A 315 11.73 -13.75 -13.21
C GLU A 315 10.67 -12.65 -13.31
N VAL A 316 9.94 -12.67 -14.42
CA VAL A 316 8.89 -11.70 -14.75
C VAL A 316 7.53 -12.35 -14.56
N ILE A 317 6.66 -11.66 -13.84
CA ILE A 317 5.25 -12.03 -13.67
C ILE A 317 4.45 -11.14 -14.60
N VAL A 318 3.74 -11.74 -15.56
CA VAL A 318 2.86 -11.05 -16.51
C VAL A 318 1.40 -11.26 -16.14
N ARG A 319 0.50 -10.48 -16.74
CA ARG A 319 -0.95 -10.76 -16.67
C ARG A 319 -1.29 -12.10 -17.31
N GLN A 320 -2.41 -12.69 -16.92
CA GLN A 320 -2.87 -13.94 -17.50
C GLN A 320 -3.13 -13.80 -19.01
N SER A 321 -3.71 -12.68 -19.45
CA SER A 321 -3.96 -12.40 -20.87
C SER A 321 -2.69 -12.19 -21.71
N ASP A 322 -1.60 -11.69 -21.10
CA ASP A 322 -0.29 -11.58 -21.73
C ASP A 322 0.37 -12.97 -21.86
N TYR A 323 0.29 -13.78 -20.79
CA TYR A 323 0.76 -15.16 -20.79
C TYR A 323 0.04 -16.02 -21.84
N ASP A 324 -1.29 -15.95 -21.89
CA ASP A 324 -2.08 -16.79 -22.80
C ASP A 324 -1.82 -16.46 -24.27
N PHE A 325 -1.51 -15.20 -24.59
CA PHE A 325 -1.09 -14.79 -25.92
C PHE A 325 0.25 -15.41 -26.34
N ILE A 326 1.25 -15.38 -25.44
CA ILE A 326 2.55 -16.03 -25.71
C ILE A 326 2.35 -17.55 -25.84
N ASN A 327 1.58 -18.13 -24.92
CA ASN A 327 1.34 -19.55 -24.84
C ASN A 327 0.60 -20.09 -26.08
N SER A 328 -0.40 -19.38 -26.62
CA SER A 328 -1.09 -19.85 -27.83
C SER A 328 -0.15 -19.85 -29.05
N ARG A 329 0.69 -18.82 -29.21
CA ARG A 329 1.61 -18.71 -30.36
C ARG A 329 2.65 -19.83 -30.35
N LEU A 330 3.16 -20.17 -29.16
CA LEU A 330 4.03 -21.33 -28.99
C LEU A 330 3.32 -22.66 -29.28
N ALA A 331 2.02 -22.77 -29.04
CA ALA A 331 1.25 -23.97 -29.38
C ALA A 331 1.00 -24.10 -30.89
N ASP A 332 0.85 -22.97 -31.58
CA ASP A 332 0.66 -22.89 -33.03
C ASP A 332 1.98 -22.92 -33.82
N HIS A 333 3.12 -23.09 -33.14
CA HIS A 333 4.47 -23.03 -33.73
C HIS A 333 4.77 -21.72 -34.46
N GLU A 334 4.15 -20.62 -34.03
CA GLU A 334 4.42 -19.30 -34.57
C GLU A 334 5.72 -18.73 -33.98
N PRO A 335 6.61 -18.14 -34.81
CA PRO A 335 7.82 -17.50 -34.31
C PRO A 335 7.45 -16.28 -33.45
N ILE A 336 7.91 -16.28 -32.20
CA ILE A 336 7.63 -15.23 -31.22
C ILE A 336 8.89 -14.86 -30.45
N GLN A 337 9.07 -13.56 -30.24
CA GLN A 337 10.08 -13.01 -29.34
C GLN A 337 9.43 -12.16 -28.27
N VAL A 338 10.08 -12.05 -27.13
CA VAL A 338 9.74 -11.09 -26.08
C VAL A 338 10.96 -10.26 -25.73
N GLU A 339 10.71 -9.05 -25.26
CA GLU A 339 11.72 -8.13 -24.76
C GLU A 339 11.31 -7.67 -23.38
N PHE A 340 12.24 -7.76 -22.41
CA PHE A 340 12.08 -7.13 -21.10
C PHE A 340 13.22 -6.15 -20.86
N ASP A 341 12.87 -4.98 -20.35
CA ASP A 341 13.81 -3.98 -19.86
C ASP A 341 13.44 -3.70 -18.40
N LEU A 342 14.29 -4.12 -17.45
CA LEU A 342 14.03 -4.11 -16.01
C LEU A 342 15.14 -3.35 -15.29
N GLN A 343 15.00 -2.05 -15.12
CA GLN A 343 16.09 -1.19 -14.63
C GLN A 343 16.16 -1.13 -13.09
N ASN A 344 16.33 -2.28 -12.45
CA ASN A 344 16.46 -2.38 -11.01
C ASN A 344 17.88 -2.01 -10.55
N THR A 345 17.99 -1.22 -9.48
CA THR A 345 19.28 -0.86 -8.90
C THR A 345 19.40 -1.30 -7.43
N PHE A 346 20.62 -1.64 -7.04
CA PHE A 346 20.96 -2.04 -5.67
C PHE A 346 22.07 -1.13 -5.14
N SER A 347 21.94 -0.68 -3.91
CA SER A 347 22.99 0.07 -3.22
C SER A 347 23.12 -0.38 -1.76
N ALA A 348 24.35 -0.33 -1.26
CA ALA A 348 24.63 -0.51 0.15
C ALA A 348 24.25 0.74 0.94
N GLY A 349 24.13 0.61 2.25
CA GLY A 349 23.96 1.74 3.16
C GLY A 349 25.23 2.58 3.34
N PRO A 350 25.19 3.55 4.27
CA PRO A 350 26.35 4.35 4.64
C PRO A 350 27.59 3.48 4.91
N ASP A 351 28.75 3.96 4.47
CA ASP A 351 30.05 3.28 4.61
C ASP A 351 30.11 1.86 4.00
N GLY A 352 29.21 1.55 3.06
CA GLY A 352 29.08 0.22 2.47
C GLY A 352 28.37 -0.80 3.38
N GLY A 353 27.78 -0.34 4.49
CA GLY A 353 27.06 -1.14 5.46
C GLY A 353 25.61 -1.41 5.10
N ARG A 354 24.80 -1.69 6.14
CA ARG A 354 23.35 -1.93 6.03
C ARG A 354 22.60 -0.61 5.91
N VAL A 355 21.42 -0.64 5.29
CA VAL A 355 20.59 0.54 5.03
C VAL A 355 19.67 0.79 6.23
N PRO A 356 19.79 1.93 6.92
CA PRO A 356 18.90 2.26 8.03
C PRO A 356 17.48 2.56 7.52
N VAL A 357 16.48 2.23 8.34
CA VAL A 357 15.05 2.42 8.05
C VAL A 357 14.35 3.11 9.22
N TYR A 358 13.41 4.00 8.90
CA TYR A 358 12.88 4.99 9.84
C TYR A 358 11.35 5.09 9.77
N ASN A 359 10.72 5.27 10.93
CA ASN A 359 9.38 5.85 11.00
C ASN A 359 9.52 7.39 11.00
N VAL A 360 8.46 8.11 10.62
CA VAL A 360 8.36 9.56 10.84
C VAL A 360 7.45 9.80 12.03
N ILE A 361 7.91 10.54 13.02
CA ILE A 361 7.13 10.88 14.22
C ILE A 361 7.02 12.40 14.30
N ALA A 362 5.83 12.91 14.60
CA ALA A 362 5.59 14.32 14.90
C ALA A 362 4.67 14.49 16.11
N ASP A 363 5.03 15.35 17.05
CA ASP A 363 4.27 15.61 18.27
C ASP A 363 3.63 17.02 18.24
N LEU A 364 2.30 17.07 18.37
CA LEU A 364 1.56 18.27 18.79
C LEU A 364 1.45 18.24 20.32
N LYS A 365 2.31 19.01 20.99
CA LYS A 365 2.52 18.91 22.44
C LYS A 365 1.26 19.28 23.24
N GLY A 366 0.91 18.42 24.20
CA GLY A 366 -0.18 18.66 25.16
C GLY A 366 0.18 19.71 26.21
N SER A 367 -0.84 20.28 26.85
CA SER A 367 -0.72 21.35 27.84
C SER A 367 -0.62 20.86 29.29
N GLU A 368 -1.50 19.95 29.71
CA GLU A 368 -1.59 19.48 31.10
C GLU A 368 -0.89 18.14 31.33
N LYS A 369 -0.95 17.25 30.33
CA LYS A 369 -0.45 15.88 30.35
C LYS A 369 0.49 15.66 29.16
N PRO A 370 1.57 16.45 29.02
CA PRO A 370 2.42 16.46 27.83
C PRO A 370 3.12 15.12 27.52
N ASP A 371 3.19 14.20 28.48
CA ASP A 371 3.86 12.91 28.35
C ASP A 371 2.88 11.73 28.24
N GLU A 372 1.58 12.02 28.12
CA GLU A 372 0.55 11.07 27.71
C GLU A 372 0.22 11.30 26.22
N TYR A 373 -0.10 10.22 25.50
CA TYR A 373 -0.18 10.24 24.04
C TYR A 373 -1.51 9.72 23.48
N VAL A 374 -2.01 10.36 22.44
CA VAL A 374 -2.94 9.78 21.47
C VAL A 374 -2.21 9.72 20.13
N ILE A 375 -2.05 8.52 19.57
CA ILE A 375 -1.35 8.30 18.31
C ILE A 375 -2.36 8.29 17.15
N VAL A 376 -2.05 9.02 16.07
CA VAL A 376 -2.74 8.97 14.78
C VAL A 376 -1.74 8.50 13.73
N SER A 377 -2.08 7.51 12.92
CA SER A 377 -1.12 6.94 11.98
C SER A 377 -1.72 6.31 10.72
N GLY A 378 -0.84 6.16 9.73
CA GLY A 378 -0.94 5.24 8.60
C GLY A 378 0.48 4.83 8.19
N HIS A 379 0.66 3.80 7.36
CA HIS A 379 2.00 3.46 6.89
C HIS A 379 2.36 4.20 5.61
N MET A 380 3.63 4.58 5.51
CA MET A 380 4.18 5.27 4.36
C MET A 380 4.80 4.34 3.34
N ASP A 381 5.15 3.09 3.65
CA ASP A 381 5.62 2.20 2.59
C ASP A 381 4.49 1.78 1.66
N SER A 382 4.88 1.26 0.51
CA SER A 382 3.99 0.54 -0.41
C SER A 382 4.80 -0.53 -1.11
N TRP A 383 4.14 -1.52 -1.72
CA TRP A 383 4.78 -2.26 -2.82
C TRP A 383 5.12 -1.35 -4.00
N ASP A 384 6.06 -1.80 -4.82
CA ASP A 384 6.68 -1.00 -5.87
C ASP A 384 6.47 -1.55 -7.28
N GLY A 385 5.41 -2.31 -7.51
CA GLY A 385 5.11 -2.88 -8.81
C GLY A 385 5.06 -1.83 -9.94
N PRO A 386 5.56 -2.15 -11.15
CA PRO A 386 5.39 -1.26 -12.30
C PRO A 386 3.93 -0.84 -12.49
N GLY A 387 3.70 0.47 -12.60
CA GLY A 387 2.36 1.05 -12.76
C GLY A 387 1.63 1.38 -11.46
N SER A 388 2.06 0.84 -10.30
CA SER A 388 1.57 1.25 -8.98
C SER A 388 2.11 2.63 -8.61
N MET A 389 1.31 3.38 -7.85
CA MET A 389 1.62 4.67 -7.25
C MET A 389 1.62 4.61 -5.72
N GLY A 390 1.29 3.46 -5.10
CA GLY A 390 1.16 3.36 -3.64
C GLY A 390 0.05 4.26 -3.09
N THR A 391 -1.06 4.42 -3.83
CA THR A 391 -2.14 5.35 -3.51
C THR A 391 -3.05 4.79 -2.44
N THR A 392 -3.71 3.67 -2.71
CA THR A 392 -4.67 3.05 -1.81
C THR A 392 -3.98 2.31 -0.67
N ASP A 393 -2.74 1.85 -0.89
CA ASP A 393 -1.98 1.09 0.10
C ASP A 393 -0.53 1.62 0.21
N ASN A 394 -0.25 2.54 1.13
CA ASN A 394 -1.21 3.27 1.97
C ASN A 394 -0.97 4.79 1.89
N GLY A 395 -1.09 5.31 0.66
CA GLY A 395 -0.99 6.75 0.41
C GLY A 395 -2.15 7.50 1.04
N THR A 396 -3.35 6.93 1.03
CA THR A 396 -4.58 7.49 1.59
C THR A 396 -4.46 7.70 3.10
N GLY A 397 -4.09 6.69 3.87
CA GLY A 397 -3.92 6.79 5.32
C GLY A 397 -2.75 7.68 5.74
N SER A 398 -1.65 7.64 4.97
CA SER A 398 -0.54 8.60 5.14
C SER A 398 -0.99 10.06 4.90
N ALA A 399 -1.76 10.30 3.85
CA ALA A 399 -2.29 11.62 3.54
C ALA A 399 -3.32 12.10 4.58
N VAL A 400 -4.18 11.19 5.07
CA VAL A 400 -5.12 11.45 6.16
C VAL A 400 -4.39 11.84 7.44
N THR A 401 -3.29 11.14 7.78
CA THR A 401 -2.47 11.44 8.96
C THR A 401 -1.80 12.82 8.85
N LEU A 402 -1.22 13.12 7.70
CA LEU A 402 -0.63 14.44 7.41
C LEU A 402 -1.68 15.56 7.52
N GLU A 403 -2.83 15.37 6.88
CA GLU A 403 -3.89 16.37 6.87
C GLU A 403 -4.50 16.58 8.26
N ALA A 404 -4.69 15.52 9.05
CA ALA A 404 -5.17 15.65 10.42
C ALA A 404 -4.22 16.52 11.27
N ALA A 405 -2.91 16.35 11.11
CA ALA A 405 -1.92 17.19 11.79
C ALA A 405 -2.00 18.66 11.34
N ARG A 406 -2.11 18.89 10.04
CA ARG A 406 -2.24 20.24 9.47
C ARG A 406 -3.53 20.94 9.95
N ILE A 407 -4.67 20.25 9.93
CA ILE A 407 -5.96 20.77 10.42
C ILE A 407 -5.84 21.17 11.90
N LEU A 408 -5.30 20.30 12.75
CA LEU A 408 -5.15 20.57 14.19
C LEU A 408 -4.20 21.74 14.46
N ALA A 409 -3.09 21.84 13.72
CA ALA A 409 -2.18 22.96 13.81
C ALA A 409 -2.84 24.28 13.36
N ALA A 410 -3.56 24.28 12.25
CA ALA A 410 -4.26 25.45 11.71
C ALA A 410 -5.40 25.92 12.64
N ALA A 411 -6.09 25.00 13.30
CA ALA A 411 -7.09 25.29 14.32
C ALA A 411 -6.49 25.74 15.67
N GLY A 412 -5.16 25.81 15.80
CA GLY A 412 -4.50 26.30 17.02
C GLY A 412 -4.73 25.40 18.24
N VAL A 413 -4.98 24.11 18.02
CA VAL A 413 -5.39 23.14 19.04
C VAL A 413 -4.34 23.02 20.14
N ARG A 414 -4.80 23.08 21.40
CA ARG A 414 -3.98 22.83 22.60
C ARG A 414 -4.63 21.75 23.46
N PRO A 415 -4.43 20.46 23.12
CA PRO A 415 -5.02 19.36 23.86
C PRO A 415 -4.38 19.22 25.25
N ARG A 416 -4.99 18.42 26.12
CA ARG A 416 -4.40 18.12 27.43
C ARG A 416 -3.20 17.19 27.27
N ARG A 417 -3.38 16.12 26.49
CA ARG A 417 -2.34 15.14 26.12
C ARG A 417 -1.68 15.50 24.80
N THR A 418 -0.49 14.96 24.55
CA THR A 418 0.18 15.10 23.25
C THR A 418 -0.54 14.25 22.20
N ILE A 419 -0.77 14.83 21.02
CA ILE A 419 -1.19 14.06 19.85
C ILE A 419 0.07 13.75 19.04
N ARG A 420 0.35 12.47 18.83
CA ARG A 420 1.53 11.98 18.12
C ARG A 420 1.11 11.43 16.76
N PHE A 421 1.58 12.05 15.69
CA PHE A 421 1.40 11.57 14.33
C PHE A 421 2.56 10.64 13.97
N ILE A 422 2.25 9.46 13.46
CA ILE A 422 3.29 8.53 13.02
C ILE A 422 2.98 8.03 11.62
N LEU A 423 3.99 8.11 10.75
CA LEU A 423 3.98 7.41 9.48
C LEU A 423 4.92 6.20 9.60
N TRP A 424 4.37 5.00 9.51
CA TRP A 424 5.12 3.74 9.68
C TRP A 424 5.88 3.36 8.42
N SER A 425 7.04 2.73 8.56
CA SER A 425 7.69 2.03 7.44
C SER A 425 7.74 0.53 7.69
N GLY A 426 7.73 -0.27 6.63
CA GLY A 426 7.84 -1.72 6.74
C GLY A 426 6.57 -2.43 7.19
N GLU A 427 5.41 -1.80 7.08
CA GLU A 427 4.11 -2.45 7.29
C GLU A 427 3.99 -3.65 6.33
N GLU A 428 4.28 -3.38 5.05
CA GLU A 428 4.06 -4.27 3.91
C GLU A 428 4.88 -5.56 3.99
N GLN A 429 5.97 -5.53 4.78
CA GLN A 429 6.84 -6.67 5.02
C GLN A 429 6.64 -7.31 6.41
N GLY A 430 5.58 -6.93 7.12
CA GLY A 430 5.14 -7.55 8.36
C GLY A 430 5.28 -6.66 9.59
N LEU A 431 4.75 -5.44 9.53
CA LEU A 431 4.62 -4.50 10.66
C LEU A 431 5.97 -4.11 11.29
N LEU A 432 7.01 -4.01 10.49
CA LEU A 432 8.38 -3.91 11.00
C LEU A 432 8.61 -2.59 11.76
N GLY A 433 8.09 -1.47 11.24
CA GLY A 433 8.20 -0.16 11.86
C GLY A 433 7.46 -0.03 13.18
N SER A 434 6.18 -0.41 13.23
CA SER A 434 5.40 -0.35 14.47
C SER A 434 5.88 -1.34 15.53
N ARG A 435 6.32 -2.54 15.15
CA ARG A 435 6.96 -3.49 16.10
C ARG A 435 8.26 -2.95 16.65
N GLY A 436 9.06 -2.30 15.80
CA GLY A 436 10.28 -1.64 16.21
C GLY A 436 10.01 -0.50 17.18
N TYR A 437 9.00 0.33 16.90
CA TYR A 437 8.57 1.40 17.80
C TYR A 437 8.12 0.86 19.17
N VAL A 438 7.27 -0.16 19.20
CA VAL A 438 6.84 -0.80 20.46
C VAL A 438 8.01 -1.41 21.23
N ARG A 439 9.02 -1.93 20.54
CA ARG A 439 10.22 -2.48 21.17
C ARG A 439 11.09 -1.37 21.79
N ASP A 440 11.22 -0.24 21.12
CA ASP A 440 12.20 0.79 21.49
C ASP A 440 11.62 1.88 22.42
N HIS A 441 10.29 2.12 22.39
CA HIS A 441 9.61 3.17 23.17
C HIS A 441 8.79 2.63 24.36
N LYS A 442 9.27 1.57 25.02
CA LYS A 442 8.55 0.85 26.10
C LYS A 442 8.12 1.74 27.27
N ASP A 443 8.88 2.78 27.55
CA ASP A 443 8.69 3.77 28.60
C ASP A 443 7.54 4.76 28.35
N THR A 444 6.96 4.74 27.14
CA THR A 444 5.82 5.58 26.75
C THR A 444 4.54 4.80 26.51
N LEU A 445 4.60 3.46 26.44
CA LEU A 445 3.46 2.62 26.07
C LEU A 445 2.34 2.65 27.12
N ASP A 446 2.70 2.66 28.40
CA ASP A 446 1.76 2.79 29.52
C ASP A 446 1.10 4.18 29.59
N LYS A 447 1.70 5.19 28.94
CA LYS A 447 1.17 6.55 28.79
C LYS A 447 0.48 6.80 27.44
N THR A 448 0.46 5.81 26.55
CA THR A 448 -0.29 5.88 25.30
C THR A 448 -1.74 5.47 25.56
N SER A 449 -2.66 6.43 25.43
CA SER A 449 -4.09 6.26 25.64
C SER A 449 -4.77 5.53 24.48
N ALA A 450 -4.38 5.85 23.25
CA ALA A 450 -4.94 5.27 22.03
C ALA A 450 -3.93 5.33 20.90
N MET A 451 -4.02 4.37 19.98
CA MET A 451 -3.38 4.40 18.67
C MET A 451 -4.43 4.16 17.59
N LEU A 452 -4.66 5.14 16.73
CA LEU A 452 -5.66 5.16 15.68
C LEU A 452 -4.97 4.98 14.32
N ASN A 453 -5.28 3.89 13.62
CA ASN A 453 -4.62 3.51 12.38
C ASN A 453 -5.57 3.53 11.18
N ASP A 454 -5.20 4.28 10.14
CA ASP A 454 -5.88 4.38 8.85
C ASP A 454 -5.06 3.60 7.79
N ASP A 455 -5.62 2.48 7.34
CA ASP A 455 -4.95 1.50 6.46
C ASP A 455 -5.94 0.52 5.79
N GLY A 456 -7.16 0.97 5.50
CA GLY A 456 -8.21 0.18 4.84
C GLY A 456 -8.40 0.48 3.36
N GLY A 457 -7.63 1.41 2.82
CA GLY A 457 -7.74 1.86 1.44
C GLY A 457 -8.29 3.27 1.30
N THR A 458 -9.15 3.45 0.28
CA THR A 458 -9.75 4.75 -0.06
C THR A 458 -11.14 4.95 0.52
N ASN A 459 -11.66 3.96 1.23
CA ASN A 459 -12.99 4.10 1.82
C ASN A 459 -12.89 5.07 3.00
N TYR A 460 -14.02 5.66 3.44
CA TYR A 460 -13.96 6.64 4.52
C TYR A 460 -13.91 5.93 5.88
N GLN A 461 -13.40 6.62 6.91
CA GLN A 461 -13.43 6.16 8.31
C GLN A 461 -14.87 6.06 8.81
N GLY A 462 -15.54 4.94 8.48
CA GLY A 462 -16.96 4.72 8.68
C GLY A 462 -17.32 3.95 9.93
N GLY A 463 -16.33 3.40 10.64
CA GLY A 463 -16.56 2.81 11.94
C GLY A 463 -15.32 2.63 12.78
N ILE A 464 -15.52 2.43 14.08
CA ILE A 464 -14.48 2.23 15.07
C ILE A 464 -14.85 1.03 15.96
N PRO A 465 -14.11 -0.09 15.89
CA PRO A 465 -14.28 -1.18 16.84
C PRO A 465 -13.71 -0.80 18.21
N CYS A 466 -14.49 -0.92 19.27
CA CYS A 466 -14.01 -0.66 20.62
C CYS A 466 -14.65 -1.61 21.65
N THR A 467 -14.02 -1.72 22.82
CA THR A 467 -14.59 -2.51 23.93
C THR A 467 -15.86 -1.85 24.46
N ASP A 468 -16.73 -2.62 25.10
CA ASP A 468 -18.00 -2.12 25.66
C ASP A 468 -17.80 -0.91 26.59
N ALA A 469 -16.72 -0.92 27.39
CA ALA A 469 -16.36 0.17 28.29
C ALA A 469 -16.00 1.49 27.57
N MET A 470 -15.63 1.42 26.30
CA MET A 470 -15.25 2.58 25.49
C MET A 470 -16.38 3.10 24.62
N VAL A 471 -17.49 2.35 24.47
CA VAL A 471 -18.61 2.73 23.59
C VAL A 471 -19.14 4.14 23.90
N PRO A 472 -19.39 4.52 25.17
CA PRO A 472 -19.84 5.88 25.47
C PRO A 472 -18.82 6.96 25.09
N ILE A 473 -17.53 6.67 25.28
CA ILE A 473 -16.42 7.59 24.99
C ILE A 473 -16.32 7.82 23.48
N PHE A 474 -16.30 6.75 22.68
CA PHE A 474 -16.27 6.89 21.22
C PHE A 474 -17.54 7.48 20.66
N ALA A 475 -18.72 7.18 21.24
CA ALA A 475 -19.97 7.81 20.82
C ALA A 475 -19.91 9.34 20.99
N ALA A 476 -19.39 9.83 22.12
CA ALA A 476 -19.19 11.26 22.32
C ALA A 476 -18.07 11.82 21.41
N ALA A 477 -16.99 11.07 21.18
CA ALA A 477 -15.84 11.53 20.38
C ALA A 477 -16.13 11.61 18.87
N THR A 478 -16.99 10.73 18.32
CA THR A 478 -17.33 10.69 16.89
C THR A 478 -18.57 11.49 16.53
N ALA A 479 -19.38 11.93 17.51
CA ALA A 479 -20.60 12.66 17.27
C ALA A 479 -20.44 13.94 16.42
N PRO A 480 -19.39 14.76 16.60
CA PRO A 480 -19.19 15.93 15.75
C PRO A 480 -18.95 15.54 14.29
N THR A 481 -18.18 14.47 14.03
CA THR A 481 -17.96 13.94 12.67
C THR A 481 -19.26 13.47 12.04
N SER A 482 -20.02 12.60 12.71
CA SER A 482 -21.28 12.07 12.16
C SER A 482 -22.29 13.18 11.88
N THR A 483 -22.24 14.27 12.64
CA THR A 483 -23.09 15.44 12.40
C THR A 483 -22.60 16.29 11.24
N ALA A 484 -21.29 16.49 11.12
CA ALA A 484 -20.67 17.26 10.05
C ALA A 484 -20.70 16.53 8.68
N PHE A 485 -20.78 15.20 8.70
CA PHE A 485 -20.80 14.31 7.55
C PHE A 485 -21.95 13.29 7.66
N PRO A 486 -23.22 13.71 7.57
CA PRO A 486 -24.36 12.83 7.83
C PRO A 486 -24.48 11.66 6.86
N GLU A 487 -24.00 11.81 5.61
CA GLU A 487 -23.95 10.75 4.61
C GLU A 487 -22.75 9.79 4.77
N LEU A 488 -21.76 10.18 5.58
CA LEU A 488 -20.54 9.43 5.85
C LEU A 488 -20.29 9.31 7.38
N PRO A 489 -21.28 8.79 8.15
CA PRO A 489 -21.21 8.79 9.60
C PRO A 489 -20.22 7.74 10.11
N VAL A 490 -19.76 7.93 11.35
CA VAL A 490 -18.83 7.00 12.00
C VAL A 490 -19.60 6.11 12.98
N ARG A 491 -19.65 4.82 12.66
CA ARG A 491 -20.28 3.79 13.48
C ARG A 491 -19.37 3.32 14.62
N VAL A 492 -19.79 3.52 15.86
CA VAL A 492 -19.16 2.89 17.02
C VAL A 492 -19.63 1.45 17.12
N ARG A 493 -18.70 0.50 17.05
CA ARG A 493 -18.99 -0.93 17.06
C ARG A 493 -18.40 -1.60 18.29
N ALA A 494 -19.27 -2.09 19.16
CA ALA A 494 -18.89 -2.85 20.34
C ALA A 494 -18.26 -4.19 19.95
N THR A 495 -17.14 -4.56 20.58
CA THR A 495 -16.46 -5.86 20.38
C THR A 495 -16.49 -6.74 21.63
N GLY A 496 -17.26 -6.36 22.66
CA GLY A 496 -17.24 -7.02 23.97
C GLY A 496 -16.08 -6.51 24.84
N GLU A 497 -15.45 -7.40 25.59
CA GLU A 497 -14.40 -7.05 26.55
C GLU A 497 -13.04 -6.74 25.92
N ARG A 498 -12.83 -7.09 24.64
CA ARG A 498 -11.52 -6.97 23.96
C ARG A 498 -11.65 -6.59 22.50
N ILE A 499 -10.65 -5.90 21.99
CA ILE A 499 -10.41 -5.70 20.55
C ILE A 499 -9.45 -6.82 20.12
N ARG A 500 -9.84 -7.64 19.15
CA ARG A 500 -8.99 -8.75 18.70
C ARG A 500 -7.78 -8.20 17.94
N ALA A 501 -6.58 -8.62 18.33
CA ALA A 501 -5.37 -8.36 17.57
C ALA A 501 -5.37 -9.25 16.32
N THR A 502 -5.91 -8.77 15.20
CA THR A 502 -5.63 -9.37 13.90
C THR A 502 -4.35 -8.76 13.37
N GLY A 503 -3.40 -9.57 12.90
CA GLY A 503 -2.11 -9.10 12.36
C GLY A 503 -2.22 -8.41 11.01
N SER A 504 -3.24 -7.58 10.82
CA SER A 504 -3.65 -7.00 9.55
C SER A 504 -3.02 -5.65 9.26
N SER A 505 -2.55 -4.92 10.28
CA SER A 505 -1.87 -3.61 10.16
C SER A 505 -1.22 -3.18 11.49
N ASP A 506 -0.62 -1.99 11.56
CA ASP A 506 0.27 -1.51 12.62
C ASP A 506 -0.37 -1.39 14.02
N HIS A 507 -1.68 -1.18 14.12
CA HIS A 507 -2.43 -1.23 15.38
C HIS A 507 -2.24 -2.56 16.14
N ALA A 508 -2.00 -3.65 15.42
CA ALA A 508 -1.79 -4.98 16.00
C ALA A 508 -0.53 -5.03 16.90
N SER A 509 0.51 -4.26 16.56
CA SER A 509 1.73 -4.15 17.36
C SER A 509 1.47 -3.58 18.75
N PHE A 510 0.51 -2.66 18.86
CA PHE A 510 0.10 -2.03 20.12
C PHE A 510 -0.83 -2.92 20.95
N LEU A 511 -1.82 -3.56 20.30
CA LEU A 511 -2.69 -4.52 20.96
C LEU A 511 -1.91 -5.70 21.56
N ALA A 512 -0.85 -6.16 20.88
CA ALA A 512 0.01 -7.25 21.35
C ALA A 512 0.73 -6.96 22.69
N VAL A 513 0.84 -5.68 23.07
CA VAL A 513 1.46 -5.24 24.34
C VAL A 513 0.46 -4.55 25.28
N GLY A 514 -0.85 -4.66 25.02
CA GLY A 514 -1.90 -4.12 25.90
C GLY A 514 -2.13 -2.61 25.78
N VAL A 515 -1.67 -1.98 24.70
CA VAL A 515 -2.03 -0.59 24.36
C VAL A 515 -3.29 -0.60 23.49
N PRO A 516 -4.32 0.22 23.79
CA PRO A 516 -5.50 0.34 22.93
C PRO A 516 -5.11 0.77 21.51
N GLY A 517 -5.13 -0.19 20.58
CA GLY A 517 -4.87 0.01 19.16
C GLY A 517 -6.14 -0.22 18.34
N PHE A 518 -6.40 0.68 17.41
CA PHE A 518 -7.63 0.73 16.64
C PHE A 518 -7.31 0.76 15.15
N TYR A 519 -8.04 -0.04 14.39
CA TYR A 519 -8.10 0.02 12.94
C TYR A 519 -9.45 0.59 12.54
N TRP A 520 -9.48 1.63 11.71
CA TRP A 520 -10.74 2.17 11.22
C TRP A 520 -11.46 1.14 10.35
N ASP A 521 -12.75 0.92 10.62
CA ASP A 521 -13.60 0.21 9.67
C ASP A 521 -13.82 1.17 8.49
N GLU A 522 -13.13 0.92 7.37
CA GLU A 522 -13.31 1.73 6.19
C GLU A 522 -14.50 1.27 5.35
N ILE A 523 -15.45 2.17 5.14
CA ILE A 523 -16.73 1.89 4.49
C ILE A 523 -16.87 2.74 3.24
N GLY A 524 -17.46 2.20 2.19
CA GLY A 524 -17.74 2.95 0.98
C GLY A 524 -17.71 2.08 -0.27
N ARG A 525 -17.60 2.76 -1.42
CA ARG A 525 -17.72 2.17 -2.75
C ARG A 525 -16.39 1.81 -3.41
N ALA A 526 -15.24 2.06 -2.77
CA ALA A 526 -13.95 1.71 -3.33
C ALA A 526 -13.75 0.19 -3.35
N ASP A 527 -13.32 -0.38 -4.48
CA ASP A 527 -12.83 -1.77 -4.54
C ASP A 527 -11.35 -1.77 -4.12
N TYR A 528 -11.09 -1.77 -2.80
CA TYR A 528 -9.73 -1.86 -2.27
C TYR A 528 -9.00 -3.08 -2.84
N GLY A 529 -9.69 -4.21 -2.90
CA GLY A 529 -9.14 -5.46 -3.39
C GLY A 529 -8.66 -5.39 -4.84
N TRP A 530 -9.20 -4.49 -5.67
CA TRP A 530 -8.78 -4.23 -7.05
C TRP A 530 -7.41 -3.54 -7.12
N GLY A 531 -7.23 -2.45 -6.37
CA GLY A 531 -5.99 -1.66 -6.35
C GLY A 531 -4.88 -2.36 -5.57
N TRP A 532 -5.19 -2.79 -4.36
CA TRP A 532 -4.30 -3.36 -3.35
C TRP A 532 -3.16 -4.21 -3.96
N HIS A 533 -1.91 -3.77 -3.79
CA HIS A 533 -0.69 -4.46 -4.24
C HIS A 533 -0.56 -4.82 -5.74
N THR A 534 -1.39 -4.21 -6.59
CA THR A 534 -1.41 -4.48 -8.03
C THR A 534 -0.97 -3.29 -8.86
N GLN A 535 -0.92 -3.46 -10.17
CA GLN A 535 -0.68 -2.35 -11.11
C GLN A 535 -1.78 -1.27 -11.08
N HIS A 536 -2.92 -1.54 -10.43
CA HIS A 536 -4.06 -0.64 -10.36
C HIS A 536 -4.08 0.24 -9.11
N ASP A 537 -3.13 0.05 -8.19
CA ASP A 537 -2.98 0.95 -7.05
C ASP A 537 -2.51 2.34 -7.53
N ARG A 538 -3.47 3.19 -7.87
CA ARG A 538 -3.28 4.44 -8.60
C ARG A 538 -4.25 5.50 -8.12
N ILE A 539 -3.92 6.76 -8.41
CA ILE A 539 -4.64 7.95 -7.93
C ILE A 539 -6.12 7.98 -8.36
N ASP A 540 -6.49 7.31 -9.45
CA ASP A 540 -7.87 7.22 -9.94
C ASP A 540 -8.79 6.38 -9.04
N LEU A 541 -8.21 5.56 -8.15
CA LEU A 541 -8.96 4.89 -7.09
C LEU A 541 -9.18 5.77 -5.87
N ALA A 542 -8.67 7.01 -5.85
CA ALA A 542 -8.88 7.95 -4.77
C ALA A 542 -10.31 8.56 -4.82
N ILE A 543 -10.95 8.70 -3.66
CA ILE A 543 -12.31 9.25 -3.51
C ILE A 543 -12.19 10.46 -2.58
N PRO A 544 -12.13 11.69 -3.15
CA PRO A 544 -11.80 12.87 -2.36
C PRO A 544 -12.72 13.12 -1.16
N GLU A 545 -14.03 12.96 -1.32
CA GLU A 545 -14.98 13.18 -0.21
C GLU A 545 -14.77 12.23 0.97
N TYR A 546 -14.29 11.01 0.72
CA TYR A 546 -14.01 10.02 1.76
C TYR A 546 -12.75 10.40 2.54
N LEU A 547 -11.73 10.91 1.85
CA LEU A 547 -10.48 11.35 2.47
C LEU A 547 -10.65 12.68 3.23
N ILE A 548 -11.52 13.56 2.74
CA ILE A 548 -11.91 14.78 3.48
C ILE A 548 -12.59 14.41 4.79
N GLN A 549 -13.54 13.45 4.77
CA GLN A 549 -14.15 12.94 5.98
C GLN A 549 -13.12 12.32 6.92
N SER A 550 -12.23 11.46 6.39
CA SER A 550 -11.30 10.66 7.21
C SER A 550 -10.24 11.52 7.91
N SER A 551 -9.69 12.51 7.21
CA SER A 551 -8.76 13.49 7.80
C SER A 551 -9.43 14.37 8.85
N THR A 552 -10.66 14.84 8.58
CA THR A 552 -11.44 15.63 9.55
C THR A 552 -11.81 14.79 10.77
N ASN A 553 -12.24 13.54 10.57
CA ASN A 553 -12.57 12.62 11.64
C ASN A 553 -11.36 12.30 12.52
N SER A 554 -10.21 12.02 11.91
CA SER A 554 -8.95 11.78 12.63
C SER A 554 -8.55 12.97 13.50
N ALA A 555 -8.69 14.20 12.98
CA ALA A 555 -8.47 15.41 13.75
C ALA A 555 -9.44 15.54 14.94
N ILE A 556 -10.76 15.42 14.70
CA ILE A 556 -11.79 15.54 15.74
C ILE A 556 -11.60 14.48 16.84
N VAL A 557 -11.50 13.21 16.47
CA VAL A 557 -11.45 12.09 17.42
C VAL A 557 -10.16 12.13 18.22
N SER A 558 -9.01 12.40 17.58
CA SER A 558 -7.75 12.51 18.32
C SER A 558 -7.74 13.70 19.28
N TYR A 559 -8.27 14.86 18.90
CA TYR A 559 -8.43 16.02 19.79
C TYR A 559 -9.34 15.70 20.99
N ASN A 560 -10.49 15.07 20.74
CA ASN A 560 -11.42 14.67 21.77
C ASN A 560 -10.78 13.70 22.78
N LEU A 561 -10.14 12.63 22.30
CA LEU A 561 -9.46 11.67 23.16
C LEU A 561 -8.28 12.29 23.93
N ALA A 562 -7.52 13.18 23.28
CA ALA A 562 -6.42 13.88 23.93
C ALA A 562 -6.88 14.92 24.96
N SER A 563 -8.17 15.28 24.95
CA SER A 563 -8.80 16.24 25.89
C SER A 563 -9.55 15.59 27.06
N LEU A 564 -9.68 14.26 27.08
CA LEU A 564 -10.30 13.52 28.18
C LEU A 564 -9.59 13.80 29.53
N ALA A 565 -10.30 13.62 30.64
CA ALA A 565 -9.67 13.64 31.96
C ALA A 565 -8.69 12.47 32.14
N ASP A 566 -9.16 11.27 31.86
CA ASP A 566 -8.41 10.04 32.01
C ASP A 566 -8.09 9.42 30.65
N MET A 567 -7.07 8.56 30.62
CA MET A 567 -6.81 7.75 29.43
C MET A 567 -7.97 6.77 29.19
N LEU A 568 -8.06 6.24 27.98
CA LEU A 568 -9.03 5.18 27.69
C LEU A 568 -8.84 3.98 28.64
N PRO A 569 -9.94 3.31 29.04
CA PRO A 569 -9.84 2.04 29.77
C PRO A 569 -8.93 1.07 29.01
N ARG A 570 -7.97 0.44 29.68
CA ARG A 570 -7.12 -0.56 29.01
C ARG A 570 -7.88 -1.87 28.87
N PRO A 571 -7.89 -2.50 27.68
CA PRO A 571 -8.41 -3.85 27.55
C PRO A 571 -7.54 -4.82 28.39
N PRO A 572 -8.12 -5.92 28.91
CA PRO A 572 -7.35 -6.94 29.60
C PRO A 572 -6.21 -7.45 28.70
N ALA A 573 -5.02 -7.67 29.27
CA ALA A 573 -3.87 -8.16 28.50
C ALA A 573 -4.18 -9.51 27.82
N PRO A 574 -3.73 -9.72 26.56
CA PRO A 574 -3.86 -11.00 25.89
C PRO A 574 -3.12 -12.10 26.67
N SER A 575 -3.67 -13.32 26.70
CA SER A 575 -2.96 -14.45 27.32
C SER A 575 -1.70 -14.81 26.49
N GLU A 576 -0.76 -15.57 27.07
CA GLU A 576 0.44 -16.00 26.32
C GLU A 576 0.10 -16.79 25.05
N ASP A 577 -1.00 -17.55 25.06
CA ASP A 577 -1.50 -18.32 23.92
C ASP A 577 -2.08 -17.45 22.80
N GLU A 578 -2.50 -16.22 23.13
CA GLU A 578 -3.17 -15.28 22.21
C GLU A 578 -2.21 -14.25 21.62
N ARG A 579 -0.96 -14.16 22.12
CA ARG A 579 0.07 -13.35 21.44
C ARG A 579 0.29 -13.96 20.06
N PRO A 580 0.39 -13.17 18.98
CA PRO A 580 0.67 -13.72 17.67
C PRO A 580 1.99 -14.49 17.74
N GLN A 581 1.88 -15.81 17.77
CA GLN A 581 3.03 -16.69 17.74
C GLN A 581 3.71 -16.39 16.41
N GLY A 582 4.92 -15.81 16.46
CA GLY A 582 5.81 -15.87 15.31
C GLY A 582 5.82 -17.32 14.82
N ARG A 583 5.81 -17.52 13.50
CA ARG A 583 5.72 -18.86 12.89
C ARG A 583 6.50 -19.88 13.73
N PRO A 584 5.90 -21.04 14.08
CA PRO A 584 6.68 -22.09 14.71
C PRO A 584 7.91 -22.34 13.83
N ARG A 585 9.10 -22.26 14.43
CA ARG A 585 10.36 -22.54 13.74
C ARG A 585 10.21 -23.89 13.04
N ARG A 586 10.52 -23.94 11.75
CA ARG A 586 10.63 -25.24 11.07
C ARG A 586 11.83 -25.98 11.67
N GLU A 587 11.70 -27.28 11.89
CA GLU A 587 12.84 -28.11 12.28
C GLU A 587 14.01 -27.86 11.31
N GLY A 588 15.15 -27.42 11.84
CA GLY A 588 16.35 -27.08 11.07
C GLY A 588 16.68 -25.58 10.94
N GLU A 589 15.82 -24.67 11.44
CA GLU A 589 16.11 -23.23 11.44
C GLU A 589 17.08 -22.87 12.59
N ALA A 590 18.30 -22.46 12.25
CA ALA A 590 19.32 -22.06 13.23
C ALA A 590 18.83 -20.85 14.07
N PRO A 591 19.10 -20.82 15.38
CA PRO A 591 18.72 -19.69 16.21
C PRO A 591 19.39 -18.39 15.71
N PRO A 592 18.74 -17.23 15.85
CA PRO A 592 19.39 -15.95 15.59
C PRO A 592 20.62 -15.85 16.49
N ALA A 593 21.73 -15.39 15.93
CA ALA A 593 22.94 -15.12 16.68
C ALA A 593 22.60 -14.18 17.83
N GLN A 594 22.96 -14.56 19.06
CA GLN A 594 22.89 -13.65 20.19
C GLN A 594 23.73 -12.41 19.86
N PRO A 595 23.25 -11.19 20.16
CA PRO A 595 24.10 -10.01 20.04
C PRO A 595 25.34 -10.23 20.91
N PRO A 596 26.53 -9.79 20.45
CA PRO A 596 27.76 -9.95 21.21
C PRO A 596 27.57 -9.28 22.58
N ALA A 597 27.90 -10.03 23.64
CA ALA A 597 27.87 -9.51 25.00
C ALA A 597 28.70 -8.23 25.07
N THR A 598 28.07 -7.13 25.49
CA THR A 598 28.77 -5.88 25.77
C THR A 598 29.82 -6.17 26.84
N PRO A 599 31.12 -5.95 26.58
CA PRO A 599 32.11 -6.14 27.62
C PRO A 599 31.83 -5.13 28.73
N ALA A 600 31.64 -5.63 29.95
CA ALA A 600 31.58 -4.79 31.13
C ALA A 600 32.90 -4.01 31.22
N THR A 601 32.81 -2.69 31.09
CA THR A 601 33.94 -1.79 31.30
C THR A 601 34.33 -1.84 32.79
N PRO A 602 35.63 -1.98 33.13
CA PRO A 602 36.11 -2.10 34.51
C PRO A 602 35.87 -0.84 35.36
#